data_AF-A0A562I5X1-F1
#
_entry.id   AF-A0A562I5X1-F1
#
_cell.length_a   1.000
_cell.length_b   1.000
_cell.length_c   1.000
_cell.angle_alpha   90.00
_cell.angle_beta   90.00
_cell.angle_gamma   90.00
#
_symmetry.space_group_name_H-M   'P 1'
#
loop_
_entity.id
_entity.type
_entity.pdbx_description
1 polymer ?
#
loop_
_entity_poly.entity_id
_entity_poly.type
_entity_poly.pdbx_seq_one_letter_code
_entity_poly.pdbx_strand_id
1 'polypeptide(L)'
;MVGQVRRQVFELPQIRLRVLEHRLVSCRCAGCGQVTTAAAPAQVAAPVQYGTSVAAVAVYLLVAHHIPVARTARILADLLGAPVSTGWVAGLPERTATVLTGFAERLDTAVKAAPVVHLDETGLRVTGRNRWLHVACTPLLTVYHLDDKRGATALDAMGVLPALRAPQVAVHDGWMPYFTPAYASVDHALCNAHHLRELDGWAERDPTRYAFAADLAALLREGHRLVGQAVTAGADRLDQQTLDDLLQRWQAAVDAGYQANPPPATKPTGLGANLIPALLNRMRGFTREIWRFAHDFTVPFDNNQAERDIRMTKIQIKISGGWRTTQGARAWLRLRSYISTAGKHGIPAITALRDALTGSPWLPALPE
;
A
#
# COMPACT_ATOMS: atom_id res chain seq x y z
N MET A 1 -43.05 41.91 -6.50
CA MET A 1 -42.27 40.65 -6.55
C MET A 1 -42.48 39.95 -5.21
N VAL A 2 -43.07 38.76 -5.17
CA VAL A 2 -43.61 38.13 -3.91
C VAL A 2 -42.75 36.96 -3.40
N GLY A 3 -41.66 36.65 -4.10
CA GLY A 3 -40.72 35.59 -3.73
C GLY A 3 -40.11 34.90 -4.96
N GLN A 4 -38.93 34.31 -4.77
CA GLN A 4 -38.24 33.51 -5.77
C GLN A 4 -37.91 32.14 -5.18
N VAL A 5 -38.13 31.08 -5.94
CA VAL A 5 -37.76 29.70 -5.57
C VAL A 5 -36.60 29.27 -6.46
N ARG A 6 -35.50 28.82 -5.84
CA ARG A 6 -34.34 28.27 -6.58
C ARG A 6 -34.55 26.78 -6.88
N ARG A 7 -34.33 26.40 -8.13
CA ARG A 7 -34.23 25.01 -8.61
C ARG A 7 -32.96 24.90 -9.46
N GLN A 8 -32.21 23.82 -9.30
CA GLN A 8 -30.97 23.58 -10.04
C GLN A 8 -31.02 22.17 -10.64
N VAL A 9 -30.56 22.05 -11.89
CA VAL A 9 -30.31 20.77 -12.56
C VAL A 9 -28.82 20.69 -12.82
N PHE A 10 -28.20 19.60 -12.39
CA PHE A 10 -26.78 19.32 -12.64
C PHE A 10 -26.71 18.31 -13.79
N GLU A 11 -26.29 18.76 -14.96
CA GLU A 11 -26.23 17.95 -16.18
C GLU A 11 -24.80 17.84 -16.70
N LEU A 12 -24.46 16.72 -17.32
CA LEU A 12 -23.16 16.53 -17.98
C LEU A 12 -23.16 17.22 -19.35
N PRO A 13 -22.09 17.95 -19.71
CA PRO A 13 -21.95 18.44 -21.07
C PRO A 13 -21.73 17.26 -22.02
N GLN A 14 -22.02 17.46 -23.31
CA GLN A 14 -21.63 16.49 -24.33
C GLN A 14 -20.10 16.36 -24.36
N ILE A 15 -19.57 15.21 -23.94
CA ILE A 15 -18.12 14.97 -23.90
C ILE A 15 -17.64 14.56 -25.29
N ARG A 16 -16.73 15.35 -25.87
CA ARG A 16 -16.13 15.15 -27.20
C ARG A 16 -14.64 15.47 -27.18
N LEU A 17 -13.89 14.83 -28.08
CA LEU A 17 -12.50 15.18 -28.32
C LEU A 17 -12.40 16.59 -28.92
N ARG A 18 -11.45 17.37 -28.39
CA ARG A 18 -10.97 18.60 -29.03
C ARG A 18 -9.75 18.27 -29.87
N VAL A 19 -9.82 18.53 -31.17
CA VAL A 19 -8.71 18.34 -32.10
C VAL A 19 -7.95 19.66 -32.25
N LEU A 20 -6.65 19.63 -31.97
CA LEU A 20 -5.73 20.74 -32.18
C LEU A 20 -4.81 20.38 -33.34
N GLU A 21 -4.98 21.06 -34.48
CA GLU A 21 -4.17 20.84 -35.69
C GLU A 21 -2.97 21.78 -35.68
N HIS A 22 -1.77 21.23 -35.82
CA HIS A 22 -0.53 21.99 -35.98
C HIS A 22 -0.08 21.90 -37.44
N ARG A 23 -0.05 23.04 -38.15
CA ARG A 23 0.41 23.11 -39.54
C ARG A 23 1.88 23.50 -39.58
N LEU A 24 2.72 22.56 -39.97
CA LEU A 24 4.16 22.78 -40.13
C LEU A 24 4.43 23.18 -41.58
N VAL A 25 4.80 24.44 -41.80
CA VAL A 25 5.04 24.98 -43.15
C VAL A 25 6.43 24.58 -43.62
N SER A 26 6.51 24.11 -44.87
CA SER A 26 7.77 23.88 -45.56
C SER A 26 8.07 25.03 -46.52
N CYS A 27 9.27 25.57 -46.46
CA CYS A 27 9.75 26.64 -47.34
C CYS A 27 10.95 26.16 -48.15
N ARG A 28 11.04 26.60 -49.41
CA ARG A 28 12.20 26.35 -50.27
C ARG A 28 13.10 27.58 -50.27
N CYS A 29 14.39 27.41 -49.97
CA CYS A 29 15.38 28.46 -50.10
C CYS A 29 15.57 28.84 -51.57
N ALA A 30 15.43 30.12 -51.92
CA ALA A 30 15.59 30.60 -53.30
C ALA A 30 17.03 30.47 -53.82
N GLY A 31 18.03 30.54 -52.94
CA GLY A 31 19.45 30.46 -53.33
C GLY A 31 19.95 29.03 -53.54
N CYS A 32 19.73 28.14 -52.56
CA CYS A 32 20.29 26.78 -52.59
C CYS A 32 19.25 25.68 -52.91
N GLY A 33 17.97 26.01 -53.04
CA GLY A 33 16.91 25.06 -53.36
C GLY A 33 16.50 24.12 -52.23
N GLN A 34 17.18 24.15 -51.08
CA GLN A 34 16.89 23.31 -49.90
C GLN A 34 15.48 23.59 -49.36
N VAL A 35 14.74 22.53 -49.03
CA VAL A 35 13.44 22.62 -48.35
C VAL A 35 13.61 22.38 -46.86
N THR A 36 13.14 23.30 -46.04
CA THR A 36 13.11 23.18 -44.58
C THR A 36 11.67 23.25 -44.08
N THR A 37 11.34 22.45 -43.07
CA THR A 37 10.01 22.40 -42.46
C THR A 37 10.08 22.92 -41.04
N ALA A 38 9.09 23.70 -40.62
CA ALA A 38 8.97 24.17 -39.25
C ALA A 38 8.99 22.99 -38.24
N ALA A 39 9.68 23.17 -37.12
CA ALA A 39 9.70 22.18 -36.05
C ALA A 39 8.32 22.09 -35.37
N ALA A 40 7.89 20.87 -35.05
CA ALA A 40 6.69 20.65 -34.25
C ALA A 40 6.93 21.10 -32.79
N PRO A 41 5.88 21.55 -32.07
CA PRO A 41 5.97 21.68 -30.61
C PRO A 41 6.41 20.36 -29.98
N ALA A 42 7.18 20.41 -28.89
CA ALA A 42 7.78 19.22 -28.27
C ALA A 42 6.77 18.11 -27.92
N GLN A 43 5.53 18.49 -27.61
CA GLN A 43 4.44 17.57 -27.28
C GLN A 43 3.75 16.93 -28.50
N VAL A 44 4.08 17.34 -29.73
CA VAL A 44 3.51 16.81 -30.98
C VAL A 44 4.56 15.95 -31.68
N ALA A 45 4.57 14.66 -31.35
CA ALA A 45 5.59 13.70 -31.78
C ALA A 45 5.16 12.84 -32.99
N ALA A 46 3.88 12.87 -33.36
CA ALA A 46 3.34 12.09 -34.47
C ALA A 46 2.29 12.89 -35.27
N PRO A 47 2.03 12.52 -36.55
CA PRO A 47 1.01 13.18 -37.37
C PRO A 47 -0.38 13.19 -36.73
N VAL A 48 -0.72 12.11 -36.01
CA VAL A 48 -1.94 11.99 -35.20
C VAL A 48 -1.58 11.33 -33.87
N GLN A 49 -2.02 11.91 -32.77
CA GLN A 49 -1.82 11.36 -31.43
C GLN A 49 -2.93 11.76 -30.47
N TYR A 50 -3.15 10.92 -29.46
CA TYR A 50 -4.01 11.26 -28.33
C TYR A 50 -3.25 12.12 -27.31
N GLY A 51 -3.90 13.17 -26.82
CA GLY A 51 -3.33 14.07 -25.81
C GLY A 51 -3.20 13.44 -24.42
N THR A 52 -2.44 14.10 -23.54
CA THR A 52 -2.15 13.64 -22.16
C THR A 52 -3.40 13.41 -21.32
N SER A 53 -4.45 14.20 -21.52
CA SER A 53 -5.72 14.03 -20.78
C SER A 53 -6.41 12.69 -21.11
N VAL A 54 -6.39 12.24 -22.37
CA VAL A 54 -6.96 10.94 -22.76
C VAL A 54 -6.11 9.81 -22.16
N ALA A 55 -4.78 9.95 -22.20
CA ALA A 55 -3.86 9.00 -21.57
C ALA A 55 -4.05 8.92 -20.05
N ALA A 56 -4.25 10.05 -19.36
CA ALA A 56 -4.50 10.09 -17.92
C ALA A 56 -5.77 9.33 -17.54
N VAL A 57 -6.87 9.52 -18.28
CA VAL A 57 -8.12 8.77 -18.05
C VAL A 57 -7.91 7.27 -18.27
N ALA A 58 -7.20 6.89 -19.33
CA ALA A 58 -6.91 5.49 -19.59
C ALA A 58 -6.09 4.85 -18.46
N VAL A 59 -5.03 5.50 -17.98
CA VAL A 59 -4.21 5.00 -16.86
C VAL A 59 -5.02 4.95 -15.57
N TYR A 60 -5.86 5.96 -15.32
CA TYR A 60 -6.77 5.99 -14.17
C TYR A 60 -7.70 4.77 -14.17
N LEU A 61 -8.34 4.45 -15.30
CA LEU A 61 -9.18 3.26 -15.43
C LEU A 61 -8.39 1.97 -15.22
N LEU A 62 -7.20 1.86 -15.81
CA LEU A 62 -6.36 0.66 -15.72
C LEU A 62 -5.83 0.38 -14.30
N VAL A 63 -5.35 1.42 -13.60
CA VAL A 63 -4.54 1.25 -12.37
C VAL A 63 -5.31 1.64 -11.11
N ALA A 64 -6.10 2.71 -11.16
CA ALA A 64 -6.92 3.10 -10.01
C ALA A 64 -8.14 2.18 -9.88
N HIS A 65 -8.74 1.82 -11.01
CA HIS A 65 -10.01 1.07 -11.08
C HIS A 65 -9.90 -0.35 -11.64
N HIS A 66 -8.68 -0.80 -11.98
CA HIS A 66 -8.41 -2.18 -12.39
C HIS A 66 -9.20 -2.64 -13.63
N ILE A 67 -9.65 -1.70 -14.48
CA ILE A 67 -10.46 -2.02 -15.65
C ILE A 67 -9.57 -2.71 -16.70
N PRO A 68 -9.99 -3.88 -17.24
CA PRO A 68 -9.21 -4.57 -18.26
C PRO A 68 -8.98 -3.74 -19.53
N VAL A 69 -7.83 -3.91 -20.18
CA VAL A 69 -7.38 -3.14 -21.36
C VAL A 69 -8.46 -2.95 -22.43
N ALA A 70 -9.09 -4.04 -22.88
CA ALA A 70 -10.13 -3.97 -23.91
C ALA A 70 -11.39 -3.22 -23.44
N ARG A 71 -11.74 -3.35 -22.15
CA ARG A 71 -12.86 -2.62 -21.56
C ARG A 71 -12.54 -1.14 -21.41
N THR A 72 -11.31 -0.79 -21.03
CA THR A 72 -10.83 0.60 -21.01
C THR A 72 -10.90 1.24 -22.39
N ALA A 73 -10.42 0.56 -23.43
CA ALA A 73 -10.53 1.06 -24.81
C ALA A 73 -12.00 1.32 -25.22
N ARG A 74 -12.90 0.39 -24.88
CA ARG A 74 -14.33 0.55 -25.15
C ARG A 74 -14.94 1.73 -24.39
N ILE A 75 -14.66 1.88 -23.10
CA ILE A 75 -15.14 3.02 -22.29
C ILE A 75 -14.68 4.36 -22.87
N LEU A 76 -13.43 4.45 -23.33
CA LEU A 76 -12.90 5.67 -23.95
C LEU A 76 -13.61 5.99 -25.28
N ALA A 77 -13.92 4.98 -26.09
CA ALA A 77 -14.69 5.16 -27.31
C ALA A 77 -16.13 5.60 -27.00
N ASP A 78 -16.82 4.89 -26.11
CA ASP A 78 -18.25 5.09 -25.83
C ASP A 78 -18.52 6.40 -25.10
N LEU A 79 -17.68 6.78 -24.12
CA LEU A 79 -17.92 7.94 -23.27
C LEU A 79 -17.22 9.22 -23.74
N LEU A 80 -16.04 9.09 -24.36
CA LEU A 80 -15.21 10.25 -24.73
C LEU A 80 -15.14 10.47 -26.24
N GLY A 81 -15.68 9.55 -27.05
CA GLY A 81 -15.51 9.58 -28.50
C GLY A 81 -14.06 9.35 -28.92
N ALA A 82 -13.27 8.62 -28.12
CA ALA A 82 -11.84 8.39 -28.32
C ALA A 82 -11.55 6.92 -28.67
N PRO A 83 -11.70 6.51 -29.96
CA PRO A 83 -11.46 5.14 -30.39
C PRO A 83 -9.96 4.81 -30.38
N VAL A 84 -9.49 4.26 -29.27
CA VAL A 84 -8.09 3.86 -29.07
C VAL A 84 -7.90 2.37 -29.32
N SER A 85 -6.71 1.97 -29.79
CA SER A 85 -6.36 0.55 -29.87
C SER A 85 -6.02 -0.01 -28.48
N THR A 86 -6.22 -1.32 -28.30
CA THR A 86 -5.82 -2.02 -27.07
C THR A 86 -4.31 -1.97 -26.84
N GLY A 87 -3.51 -1.98 -27.92
CA GLY A 87 -2.07 -1.80 -27.86
C GLY A 87 -1.66 -0.43 -27.31
N TRP A 88 -2.34 0.63 -27.74
CA TRP A 88 -2.11 1.98 -27.18
C TRP A 88 -2.39 2.00 -25.68
N VAL A 89 -3.55 1.47 -25.26
CA VAL A 89 -3.94 1.40 -23.84
C VAL A 89 -2.95 0.56 -23.03
N ALA A 90 -2.53 -0.61 -23.53
CA ALA A 90 -1.60 -1.50 -22.84
C ALA A 90 -0.19 -0.92 -22.66
N GLY A 91 0.24 -0.03 -23.58
CA GLY A 91 1.54 0.64 -23.49
C GLY A 91 1.58 1.84 -22.52
N LEU A 92 0.43 2.35 -22.08
CA LEU A 92 0.38 3.54 -21.22
C LEU A 92 1.00 3.36 -19.83
N PRO A 93 0.80 2.23 -19.11
CA PRO A 93 1.37 2.08 -17.78
C PRO A 93 2.89 2.23 -17.77
N GLU A 94 3.59 1.59 -18.71
CA GLU A 94 5.05 1.66 -18.79
C GLU A 94 5.52 3.08 -19.12
N ARG A 95 4.90 3.73 -20.12
CA ARG A 95 5.22 5.13 -20.47
C ARG A 95 5.02 6.09 -19.30
N THR A 96 3.93 5.92 -18.55
CA THR A 96 3.61 6.79 -17.41
C THR A 96 4.50 6.49 -16.20
N ALA A 97 4.89 5.23 -15.99
CA ALA A 97 5.81 4.86 -14.93
C ALA A 97 7.22 5.42 -15.13
N THR A 98 7.66 5.64 -16.38
CA THR A 98 8.97 6.23 -16.69
C THR A 98 9.10 7.67 -16.21
N VAL A 99 8.03 8.48 -16.32
CA VAL A 99 8.05 9.89 -15.85
C VAL A 99 7.97 10.00 -14.32
N LEU A 100 7.78 8.89 -13.60
CA LEU A 100 7.69 8.83 -12.14
C LEU A 100 8.98 8.37 -11.45
N THR A 101 10.12 8.36 -12.15
CA THR A 101 11.40 7.95 -11.56
C THR A 101 11.80 8.86 -10.38
N GLY A 102 11.75 10.18 -10.56
CA GLY A 102 12.06 11.13 -9.47
C GLY A 102 11.05 11.09 -8.30
N PHE A 103 9.79 10.73 -8.58
CA PHE A 103 8.81 10.44 -7.52
C PHE A 103 9.21 9.19 -6.72
N ALA A 104 9.60 8.10 -7.40
CA ALA A 104 9.97 6.86 -6.73
C ALA A 104 11.21 7.01 -5.84
N GLU A 105 12.22 7.75 -6.30
CA GLU A 105 13.43 8.05 -5.52
C GLU A 105 13.10 8.87 -4.26
N ARG A 106 12.29 9.93 -4.41
CA ARG A 106 11.87 10.76 -3.28
C ARG A 106 11.00 10.00 -2.29
N LEU A 107 10.09 9.16 -2.79
CA LEU A 107 9.23 8.32 -1.97
C LEU A 107 10.05 7.31 -1.15
N ASP A 108 11.08 6.71 -1.74
CA ASP A 108 12.00 5.80 -1.06
C ASP A 108 12.77 6.50 0.06
N THR A 109 13.26 7.72 -0.17
CA THR A 109 13.89 8.53 0.89
C THR A 109 12.89 8.86 2.01
N ALA A 110 11.70 9.33 1.65
CA ALA A 110 10.70 9.77 2.62
C ALA A 110 10.19 8.62 3.51
N VAL A 111 9.96 7.41 2.96
CA VAL A 111 9.47 6.28 3.76
C VAL A 111 10.53 5.79 4.75
N LYS A 112 11.82 5.84 4.39
CA LYS A 112 12.93 5.42 5.25
C LYS A 112 13.17 6.36 6.43
N ALA A 113 12.75 7.62 6.31
CA ALA A 113 12.84 8.61 7.37
C ALA A 113 11.56 8.71 8.23
N ALA A 114 10.52 7.93 7.92
CA ALA A 114 9.28 7.96 8.70
C ALA A 114 9.46 7.32 10.09
N PRO A 115 8.83 7.88 11.14
CA PRO A 115 8.96 7.35 12.50
C PRO A 115 8.30 5.97 12.66
N VAL A 116 7.19 5.72 11.95
CA VAL A 116 6.47 4.45 11.99
C VAL A 116 6.21 3.97 10.57
N VAL A 117 6.66 2.75 10.25
CA VAL A 117 6.53 2.14 8.93
C VAL A 117 5.80 0.80 9.04
N HIS A 118 4.71 0.69 8.30
CA HIS A 118 3.94 -0.53 8.15
C HIS A 118 4.49 -1.41 7.04
N LEU A 119 4.72 -2.67 7.33
CA LEU A 119 5.28 -3.67 6.43
C LEU A 119 4.34 -4.88 6.33
N ASP A 120 4.19 -5.40 5.12
CA ASP A 120 3.46 -6.65 4.85
C ASP A 120 3.89 -7.19 3.48
N GLU A 121 3.57 -8.45 3.20
CA GLU A 121 3.83 -9.06 1.92
C GLU A 121 2.76 -10.02 1.44
N THR A 122 2.64 -10.15 0.12
CA THR A 122 1.68 -11.06 -0.45
C THR A 122 2.12 -11.67 -1.77
N GLY A 123 1.70 -12.92 -2.00
CA GLY A 123 1.93 -13.60 -3.26
C GLY A 123 1.09 -13.03 -4.40
N LEU A 124 1.69 -12.94 -5.59
CA LEU A 124 1.00 -12.60 -6.84
C LEU A 124 1.55 -13.41 -8.03
N ARG A 125 0.85 -13.31 -9.17
CA ARG A 125 1.20 -14.00 -10.41
C ARG A 125 1.79 -13.01 -11.43
N VAL A 126 3.04 -13.24 -11.82
CA VAL A 126 3.73 -12.47 -12.88
C VAL A 126 4.40 -13.45 -13.82
N THR A 127 4.24 -13.27 -15.13
CA THR A 127 4.84 -14.13 -16.16
C THR A 127 4.55 -15.62 -15.94
N GLY A 128 3.35 -15.95 -15.44
CA GLY A 128 2.94 -17.32 -15.12
C GLY A 128 3.54 -17.90 -13.83
N ARG A 129 4.41 -17.17 -13.12
CA ARG A 129 5.09 -17.63 -11.90
C ARG A 129 4.60 -16.90 -10.64
N ASN A 130 4.62 -17.60 -9.51
CA ASN A 130 4.36 -16.98 -8.22
C ASN A 130 5.56 -16.11 -7.81
N ARG A 131 5.29 -14.85 -7.49
CA ARG A 131 6.24 -13.84 -7.02
C ARG A 131 5.66 -13.13 -5.80
N TRP A 132 6.45 -12.29 -5.15
CA TRP A 132 6.06 -11.60 -3.92
C TRP A 132 6.03 -10.09 -4.10
N LEU A 133 4.94 -9.49 -3.66
CA LEU A 133 4.83 -8.05 -3.45
C LEU A 133 5.11 -7.78 -1.98
N HIS A 134 6.04 -6.88 -1.72
CA HIS A 134 6.29 -6.30 -0.41
C HIS A 134 5.75 -4.88 -0.42
N VAL A 135 5.10 -4.47 0.66
CA VAL A 135 4.64 -3.09 0.87
C VAL A 135 5.38 -2.50 2.06
N ALA A 136 5.77 -1.23 1.94
CA ALA A 136 6.18 -0.39 3.05
C ALA A 136 5.37 0.90 2.97
N CYS A 137 4.66 1.25 4.03
CA CYS A 137 3.73 2.36 3.98
C CYS A 137 3.59 3.08 5.32
N THR A 138 3.09 4.30 5.24
CA THR A 138 2.72 5.14 6.36
C THR A 138 1.29 5.66 6.09
N PRO A 139 0.68 6.45 7.00
CA PRO A 139 -0.57 7.15 6.68
C PRO A 139 -0.49 8.03 5.42
N LEU A 140 0.72 8.42 5.00
CA LEU A 140 0.96 9.34 3.89
C LEU A 140 1.66 8.70 2.67
N LEU A 141 2.46 7.65 2.87
CA LEU A 141 3.34 7.10 1.84
C LEU A 141 3.03 5.62 1.54
N THR A 142 3.21 5.17 0.29
CA THR A 142 3.07 3.74 -0.08
C THR A 142 4.12 3.32 -1.11
N VAL A 143 5.09 2.51 -0.69
CA VAL A 143 6.08 1.86 -1.56
C VAL A 143 5.70 0.41 -1.79
N TYR A 144 5.77 -0.02 -3.05
CA TYR A 144 5.63 -1.42 -3.45
C TYR A 144 6.93 -1.94 -4.06
N HIS A 145 7.33 -3.13 -3.66
CA HIS A 145 8.48 -3.83 -4.23
C HIS A 145 8.08 -5.21 -4.74
N LEU A 146 8.53 -5.55 -5.96
CA LEU A 146 8.27 -6.86 -6.57
C LEU A 146 9.55 -7.69 -6.57
N ASP A 147 9.46 -8.88 -5.98
CA ASP A 147 10.59 -9.79 -5.84
C ASP A 147 10.24 -11.23 -6.20
N ASP A 148 11.25 -12.03 -6.56
CA ASP A 148 11.10 -13.47 -6.76
C ASP A 148 11.03 -14.24 -5.44
N LYS A 149 11.53 -13.65 -4.36
CA LYS A 149 11.63 -14.27 -3.04
C LYS A 149 10.69 -13.60 -2.02
N ARG A 150 10.34 -14.37 -0.99
CA ARG A 150 9.75 -13.86 0.26
C ARG A 150 10.86 -13.80 1.32
N GLY A 151 10.69 -12.95 2.33
CA GLY A 151 11.57 -12.92 3.50
C GLY A 151 12.76 -12.00 3.32
N ALA A 152 13.78 -12.22 4.16
CA ALA A 152 14.90 -11.31 4.37
C ALA A 152 15.55 -10.85 3.06
N THR A 153 15.85 -11.75 2.11
CA THR A 153 16.44 -11.38 0.82
C THR A 153 15.63 -10.32 0.06
N ALA A 154 14.30 -10.42 0.09
CA ALA A 154 13.45 -9.46 -0.61
C ALA A 154 13.22 -8.17 0.21
N LEU A 155 13.22 -8.27 1.53
CA LEU A 155 13.19 -7.11 2.43
C LEU A 155 14.49 -6.29 2.30
N ASP A 156 15.64 -6.96 2.18
CA ASP A 156 16.95 -6.36 1.90
C ASP A 156 16.97 -5.68 0.53
N ALA A 157 16.45 -6.37 -0.49
CA ALA A 157 16.34 -5.82 -1.84
C ALA A 157 15.41 -4.61 -1.94
N MET A 158 14.33 -4.58 -1.14
CA MET A 158 13.46 -3.42 -1.00
C MET A 158 14.18 -2.26 -0.29
N GLY A 159 15.06 -2.57 0.66
CA GLY A 159 15.96 -1.62 1.31
C GLY A 159 15.31 -0.69 2.33
N VAL A 160 13.99 -0.81 2.59
CA VAL A 160 13.28 0.02 3.58
C VAL A 160 13.59 -0.45 5.00
N LEU A 161 13.19 -1.67 5.38
CA LEU A 161 13.42 -2.22 6.72
C LEU A 161 14.90 -2.19 7.16
N PRO A 162 15.89 -2.57 6.32
CA PRO A 162 17.31 -2.49 6.69
C PRO A 162 17.83 -1.07 6.94
N ALA A 163 17.11 -0.03 6.49
CA ALA A 163 17.50 1.35 6.68
C ALA A 163 16.91 1.97 7.97
N LEU A 164 15.89 1.35 8.55
CA LEU A 164 15.24 1.87 9.77
C LEU A 164 16.13 1.62 11.00
N ARG A 165 16.09 2.57 11.94
CA ARG A 165 16.81 2.49 13.23
C ARG A 165 15.91 3.00 14.35
N ALA A 166 16.08 2.49 15.57
CA ALA A 166 15.45 3.06 16.75
C ALA A 166 15.79 4.58 16.84
N PRO A 167 14.82 5.44 17.18
CA PRO A 167 13.50 5.14 17.73
C PRO A 167 12.39 4.85 16.69
N GLN A 168 12.71 4.63 15.41
CA GLN A 168 11.70 4.25 14.42
C GLN A 168 11.12 2.87 14.71
N VAL A 169 9.87 2.65 14.30
CA VAL A 169 9.10 1.43 14.56
C VAL A 169 8.63 0.77 13.26
N ALA A 170 8.95 -0.52 13.11
CA ALA A 170 8.43 -1.38 12.06
C ALA A 170 7.18 -2.14 12.54
N VAL A 171 6.02 -1.85 11.95
CA VAL A 171 4.74 -2.50 12.25
C VAL A 171 4.50 -3.64 11.25
N HIS A 172 4.33 -4.88 11.72
CA HIS A 172 4.12 -6.04 10.84
C HIS A 172 3.32 -7.16 11.52
N ASP A 173 3.08 -8.27 10.81
CA ASP A 173 2.25 -9.41 11.25
C ASP A 173 2.95 -10.40 12.21
N GLY A 174 4.20 -10.13 12.58
CA GLY A 174 5.02 -11.03 13.41
C GLY A 174 5.64 -12.21 12.68
N TRP A 175 5.73 -12.19 11.35
CA TRP A 175 6.46 -13.22 10.62
C TRP A 175 7.97 -13.20 10.94
N MET A 176 8.55 -14.36 11.27
CA MET A 176 9.90 -14.45 11.83
C MET A 176 11.04 -13.82 11.01
N PRO A 177 11.00 -13.77 9.67
CA PRO A 177 12.01 -13.05 8.88
C PRO A 177 12.08 -11.55 9.14
N TYR A 178 11.08 -10.93 9.77
CA TYR A 178 11.19 -9.56 10.27
C TYR A 178 12.09 -9.45 11.51
N PHE A 179 12.33 -10.54 12.24
CA PHE A 179 13.13 -10.59 13.47
C PHE A 179 14.52 -11.17 13.26
N THR A 180 15.09 -11.06 12.05
CA THR A 180 16.48 -11.48 11.84
C THR A 180 17.44 -10.50 12.54
N PRO A 181 18.67 -10.93 12.90
CA PRO A 181 19.67 -10.05 13.50
C PRO A 181 19.97 -8.79 12.66
N ALA A 182 19.77 -8.85 11.34
CA ALA A 182 19.94 -7.70 10.44
C ALA A 182 18.96 -6.55 10.74
N TYR A 183 17.81 -6.85 11.37
CA TYR A 183 16.75 -5.89 11.68
C TYR A 183 16.64 -5.59 13.18
N ALA A 184 17.59 -6.05 14.01
CA ALA A 184 17.58 -5.81 15.46
C ALA A 184 17.82 -4.35 15.85
N SER A 185 18.16 -3.48 14.89
CA SER A 185 18.45 -2.06 15.13
C SER A 185 17.22 -1.15 15.06
N VAL A 186 16.06 -1.66 14.64
CA VAL A 186 14.77 -0.96 14.65
C VAL A 186 13.87 -1.55 15.73
N ASP A 187 12.98 -0.74 16.31
CA ASP A 187 11.95 -1.28 17.20
C ASP A 187 10.83 -1.93 16.37
N HIS A 188 10.24 -2.99 16.91
CA HIS A 188 9.15 -3.72 16.26
C HIS A 188 7.82 -3.51 17.00
N ALA A 189 6.73 -3.58 16.24
CA ALA A 189 5.36 -3.63 16.72
C ALA A 189 4.57 -4.70 15.97
N LEU A 190 3.76 -5.46 16.70
CA LEU A 190 2.98 -6.56 16.11
C LEU A 190 1.52 -6.19 15.90
N CYS A 191 0.98 -6.66 14.77
CA CYS A 191 -0.41 -6.47 14.40
C CYS A 191 -1.34 -7.27 15.32
N ASN A 192 -2.00 -6.60 16.28
CA ASN A 192 -2.89 -7.27 17.22
C ASN A 192 -4.17 -7.82 16.57
N ALA A 193 -4.56 -7.35 15.38
CA ALA A 193 -5.67 -7.95 14.63
C ALA A 193 -5.39 -9.41 14.20
N HIS A 194 -4.12 -9.81 14.05
CA HIS A 194 -3.77 -11.22 13.83
C HIS A 194 -3.84 -12.00 15.14
N HIS A 195 -3.35 -11.44 16.24
CA HIS A 195 -3.41 -12.06 17.56
C HIS A 195 -4.85 -12.26 18.03
N LEU A 196 -5.70 -11.25 17.93
CA LEU A 196 -7.11 -11.35 18.29
C LEU A 196 -7.82 -12.46 17.50
N ARG A 197 -7.65 -12.52 16.18
CA ARG A 197 -8.26 -13.59 15.37
C ARG A 197 -7.81 -14.99 15.78
N GLU A 198 -6.53 -15.17 16.09
CA GLU A 198 -6.00 -16.46 16.55
C GLU A 198 -6.52 -16.80 17.96
N LEU A 199 -6.49 -15.84 18.89
CA LEU A 199 -6.94 -16.01 20.27
C LEU A 199 -8.45 -16.30 20.35
N ASP A 200 -9.27 -15.52 19.64
CA ASP A 200 -10.71 -15.74 19.57
C ASP A 200 -11.02 -17.11 18.97
N GLY A 201 -10.32 -17.51 17.91
CA GLY A 201 -10.49 -18.84 17.29
C GLY A 201 -10.16 -20.00 18.24
N TRP A 202 -9.20 -19.83 19.15
CA TRP A 202 -8.92 -20.82 20.19
C TRP A 202 -9.98 -20.80 21.29
N ALA A 203 -10.37 -19.62 21.77
CA ALA A 203 -11.41 -19.47 22.78
C ALA A 203 -12.75 -20.08 22.33
N GLU A 204 -13.14 -19.89 21.05
CA GLU A 204 -14.35 -20.48 20.47
C GLU A 204 -14.27 -22.00 20.33
N ARG A 205 -13.08 -22.55 20.10
CA ARG A 205 -12.87 -23.98 19.84
C ARG A 205 -13.10 -24.84 21.08
N ASP A 206 -12.63 -24.39 22.24
CA ASP A 206 -12.86 -25.03 23.54
C ASP A 206 -12.74 -23.95 24.64
N PRO A 207 -13.86 -23.30 25.02
CA PRO A 207 -13.85 -22.19 25.96
C PRO A 207 -13.32 -22.54 27.35
N THR A 208 -13.42 -23.81 27.76
CA THR A 208 -12.94 -24.25 29.07
C THR A 208 -11.44 -24.46 29.03
N ARG A 209 -10.94 -25.18 28.02
CA ARG A 209 -9.50 -25.46 27.88
C ARG A 209 -8.68 -24.23 27.51
N TYR A 210 -9.24 -23.34 26.71
CA TYR A 210 -8.57 -22.16 26.16
C TYR A 210 -9.07 -20.85 26.77
N ALA A 211 -9.56 -20.88 28.02
CA ALA A 211 -10.01 -19.68 28.73
C ALA A 211 -8.94 -18.56 28.74
N PHE A 212 -7.66 -18.93 28.88
CA PHE A 212 -6.54 -17.98 28.80
C PHE A 212 -6.53 -17.17 27.48
N ALA A 213 -6.96 -17.77 26.36
CA ALA A 213 -6.98 -17.08 25.08
C ALA A 213 -8.04 -15.97 25.05
N ALA A 214 -9.20 -16.22 25.67
CA ALA A 214 -10.24 -15.22 25.87
C ALA A 214 -9.73 -14.08 26.78
N ASP A 215 -9.02 -14.41 27.86
CA ASP A 215 -8.43 -13.43 28.78
C ASP A 215 -7.39 -12.54 28.07
N LEU A 216 -6.47 -13.14 27.31
CA LEU A 216 -5.48 -12.39 26.52
C LEU A 216 -6.15 -11.48 25.49
N ALA A 217 -7.18 -11.96 24.79
CA ALA A 217 -7.92 -11.16 23.82
C ALA A 217 -8.68 -10.00 24.49
N ALA A 218 -9.27 -10.24 25.67
CA ALA A 218 -9.92 -9.21 26.47
C ALA A 218 -8.93 -8.13 26.92
N LEU A 219 -7.73 -8.52 27.38
CA LEU A 219 -6.69 -7.58 27.78
C LEU A 219 -6.18 -6.71 26.62
N LEU A 220 -5.99 -7.28 25.42
CA LEU A 220 -5.63 -6.49 24.23
C LEU A 220 -6.72 -5.46 23.88
N ARG A 221 -7.99 -5.86 23.94
CA ARG A 221 -9.14 -4.98 23.70
C ARG A 221 -9.24 -3.90 24.78
N GLU A 222 -9.01 -4.24 26.03
CA GLU A 222 -9.00 -3.31 27.16
C GLU A 222 -7.89 -2.28 27.01
N GLY A 223 -6.67 -2.73 26.73
CA GLY A 223 -5.53 -1.85 26.47
C GLY A 223 -5.80 -0.90 25.31
N HIS A 224 -6.33 -1.40 24.18
CA HIS A 224 -6.69 -0.56 23.04
C HIS A 224 -7.75 0.52 23.41
N ARG A 225 -8.77 0.13 24.17
CA ARG A 225 -9.79 1.06 24.65
C ARG A 225 -9.19 2.14 25.56
N LEU A 226 -8.33 1.76 26.50
CA LEU A 226 -7.66 2.69 27.42
C LEU A 226 -6.76 3.67 26.67
N VAL A 227 -5.99 3.20 25.68
CA VAL A 227 -5.19 4.06 24.80
C VAL A 227 -6.09 5.07 24.07
N GLY A 228 -7.21 4.62 23.49
CA GLY A 228 -8.15 5.51 22.81
C GLY A 228 -8.73 6.60 23.75
N GLN A 229 -9.02 6.24 25.00
CA GLN A 229 -9.47 7.20 26.02
C GLN A 229 -8.37 8.20 26.39
N ALA A 230 -7.14 7.73 26.59
CA ALA A 230 -5.99 8.56 26.92
C ALA A 230 -5.63 9.53 25.79
N VAL A 231 -5.64 9.08 24.54
CA VAL A 231 -5.47 9.94 23.35
C VAL A 231 -6.55 11.03 23.29
N THR A 232 -7.82 10.67 23.55
CA THR A 232 -8.93 11.64 23.58
C THR A 232 -8.75 12.68 24.70
N ALA A 233 -8.13 12.28 25.81
CA ALA A 233 -7.79 13.15 26.93
C ALA A 233 -6.49 13.97 26.71
N GLY A 234 -5.81 13.82 25.57
CA GLY A 234 -4.59 14.54 25.22
C GLY A 234 -3.31 13.97 25.84
N ALA A 235 -3.34 12.74 26.36
CA ALA A 235 -2.15 12.06 26.84
C ALA A 235 -1.34 11.43 25.68
N ASP A 236 -0.04 11.26 25.88
CA ASP A 236 0.90 10.69 24.91
C ASP A 236 1.32 9.24 25.22
N ARG A 237 0.93 8.73 26.39
CA ARG A 237 1.15 7.36 26.90
C ARG A 237 0.11 6.99 27.95
N LEU A 238 -0.08 5.70 28.22
CA LEU A 238 -0.83 5.27 29.42
C LEU A 238 -0.01 5.59 30.68
N ASP A 239 -0.69 5.87 31.79
CA ASP A 239 0.01 5.97 33.07
C ASP A 239 0.66 4.62 33.42
N GLN A 240 1.83 4.70 34.07
CA GLN A 240 2.67 3.52 34.29
C GLN A 240 1.95 2.46 35.14
N GLN A 241 1.13 2.87 36.09
CA GLN A 241 0.43 1.95 36.99
C GLN A 241 -0.63 1.13 36.23
N THR A 242 -1.43 1.78 35.39
CA THR A 242 -2.41 1.10 34.52
C THR A 242 -1.71 0.14 33.56
N LEU A 243 -0.58 0.55 32.98
CA LEU A 243 0.17 -0.30 32.06
C LEU A 243 0.78 -1.52 32.77
N ASP A 244 1.35 -1.33 33.96
CA ASP A 244 1.90 -2.41 34.77
C ASP A 244 0.81 -3.41 35.18
N ASP A 245 -0.38 -2.94 35.55
CA ASP A 245 -1.52 -3.81 35.87
C ASP A 245 -1.95 -4.65 34.65
N LEU A 246 -2.07 -4.05 33.46
CA LEU A 246 -2.38 -4.77 32.22
C LEU A 246 -1.33 -5.84 31.91
N LEU A 247 -0.05 -5.50 32.03
CA LEU A 247 1.06 -6.43 31.75
C LEU A 247 1.17 -7.54 32.81
N GLN A 248 0.85 -7.26 34.07
CA GLN A 248 0.77 -8.28 35.12
C GLN A 248 -0.36 -9.27 34.84
N ARG A 249 -1.56 -8.78 34.48
CA ARG A 249 -2.69 -9.64 34.09
C ARG A 249 -2.39 -10.43 32.81
N TRP A 250 -1.69 -9.82 31.85
CA TRP A 250 -1.21 -10.48 30.65
C TRP A 250 -0.28 -11.66 30.97
N GLN A 251 0.73 -11.44 31.81
CA GLN A 251 1.66 -12.48 32.20
C GLN A 251 0.95 -13.63 32.94
N ALA A 252 0.02 -13.32 33.84
CA ALA A 252 -0.78 -14.31 34.53
C ALA A 252 -1.63 -15.17 33.56
N ALA A 253 -2.25 -14.55 32.55
CA ALA A 253 -3.02 -15.27 31.53
C ALA A 253 -2.11 -16.14 30.65
N VAL A 254 -0.92 -15.66 30.26
CA VAL A 254 0.07 -16.48 29.54
C VAL A 254 0.50 -17.69 30.37
N ASP A 255 0.78 -17.51 31.67
CA ASP A 255 1.16 -18.59 32.57
C ASP A 255 0.03 -19.60 32.76
N ALA A 256 -1.22 -19.15 32.91
CA ALA A 256 -2.39 -20.01 32.93
C ALA A 256 -2.51 -20.85 31.64
N GLY A 257 -2.17 -20.25 30.49
CA GLY A 257 -2.13 -20.96 29.21
C GLY A 257 -1.10 -22.09 29.16
N TYR A 258 0.10 -21.88 29.71
CA TYR A 258 1.11 -22.93 29.86
C TYR A 258 0.69 -24.02 30.85
N GLN A 259 0.02 -23.66 31.95
CA GLN A 259 -0.48 -24.65 32.92
C GLN A 259 -1.58 -25.53 32.34
N ALA A 260 -2.51 -24.93 31.58
CA ALA A 260 -3.58 -25.67 30.90
C ALA A 260 -3.06 -26.49 29.70
N ASN A 261 -1.90 -26.15 29.16
CA ASN A 261 -1.31 -26.79 27.99
C ASN A 261 0.20 -27.04 28.21
N PRO A 262 0.56 -27.94 29.13
CA PRO A 262 1.96 -28.19 29.45
C PRO A 262 2.71 -28.68 28.19
N PRO A 263 3.99 -28.27 28.01
CA PRO A 263 4.79 -28.75 26.91
C PRO A 263 4.82 -30.29 26.90
N PRO A 264 4.57 -30.94 25.75
CA PRO A 264 4.63 -32.39 25.69
C PRO A 264 6.06 -32.88 26.01
N ALA A 265 6.17 -33.99 26.75
CA ALA A 265 7.45 -34.59 27.15
C ALA A 265 8.31 -35.04 25.94
N THR A 266 7.67 -35.24 24.79
CA THR A 266 8.33 -35.55 23.51
C THR A 266 7.89 -34.54 22.45
N LYS A 267 8.75 -34.28 21.45
CA LYS A 267 8.38 -33.40 20.33
C LYS A 267 7.15 -33.99 19.64
N PRO A 268 6.03 -33.25 19.59
CA PRO A 268 4.81 -33.83 19.09
C PRO A 268 4.90 -33.98 17.56
N THR A 269 4.55 -35.17 17.08
CA THR A 269 4.58 -35.52 15.65
C THR A 269 3.17 -35.36 15.07
N GLY A 270 2.97 -34.32 14.27
CA GLY A 270 1.69 -34.08 13.57
C GLY A 270 1.48 -32.61 13.17
N LEU A 271 0.74 -32.39 12.09
CA LEU A 271 0.27 -31.05 11.70
C LEU A 271 -0.63 -30.49 12.81
N GLY A 272 -0.23 -29.35 13.39
CA GLY A 272 -1.03 -28.63 14.37
C GLY A 272 -0.63 -28.85 15.84
N ALA A 273 0.22 -29.83 16.13
CA ALA A 273 0.54 -30.19 17.52
C ALA A 273 1.43 -29.17 18.27
N ASN A 274 2.00 -28.21 17.55
CA ASN A 274 2.84 -27.12 18.10
C ASN A 274 2.14 -25.75 18.10
N LEU A 275 0.84 -25.65 17.75
CA LEU A 275 0.20 -24.34 17.57
C LEU A 275 0.02 -23.58 18.90
N ILE A 276 -0.51 -24.24 19.94
CA ILE A 276 -0.68 -23.60 21.26
C ILE A 276 0.67 -23.24 21.90
N PRO A 277 1.68 -24.14 21.96
CA PRO A 277 3.01 -23.74 22.43
C PRO A 277 3.62 -22.60 21.63
N ALA A 278 3.45 -22.58 20.30
CA ALA A 278 3.95 -21.47 19.46
C ALA A 278 3.21 -20.15 19.74
N LEU A 279 1.90 -20.19 19.97
CA LEU A 279 1.11 -19.03 20.39
C LEU A 279 1.60 -18.51 21.75
N LEU A 280 1.70 -19.36 22.77
CA LEU A 280 2.13 -18.95 24.10
C LEU A 280 3.57 -18.41 24.11
N ASN A 281 4.48 -19.08 23.40
CA ASN A 281 5.86 -18.60 23.23
C ASN A 281 5.89 -17.21 22.57
N ARG A 282 4.99 -16.96 21.61
CA ARG A 282 4.87 -15.65 20.96
C ARG A 282 4.29 -14.59 21.89
N MET A 283 3.19 -14.90 22.60
CA MET A 283 2.56 -14.00 23.56
C MET A 283 3.53 -13.61 24.69
N ARG A 284 4.37 -14.54 25.13
CA ARG A 284 5.42 -14.30 26.14
C ARG A 284 6.60 -13.53 25.55
N GLY A 285 7.22 -14.09 24.51
CA GLY A 285 8.50 -13.65 23.98
C GLY A 285 8.45 -12.31 23.24
N PHE A 286 7.29 -11.92 22.73
CA PHE A 286 7.08 -10.65 22.03
C PHE A 286 6.13 -9.70 22.77
N THR A 287 6.02 -9.82 24.10
CA THR A 287 5.14 -8.96 24.90
C THR A 287 5.40 -7.47 24.62
N ARG A 288 6.67 -7.08 24.53
CA ARG A 288 7.08 -5.70 24.29
C ARG A 288 6.59 -5.18 22.93
N GLU A 289 6.62 -5.98 21.88
CA GLU A 289 6.20 -5.63 20.52
C GLU A 289 4.67 -5.67 20.36
N ILE A 290 4.01 -6.62 21.03
CA ILE A 290 2.53 -6.74 21.09
C ILE A 290 1.91 -5.52 21.76
N TRP A 291 2.50 -5.06 22.86
CA TRP A 291 2.02 -3.93 23.66
C TRP A 291 2.60 -2.58 23.26
N ARG A 292 3.39 -2.49 22.18
CA ARG A 292 4.04 -1.23 21.75
C ARG A 292 3.05 -0.06 21.65
N PHE A 293 1.85 -0.29 21.13
CA PHE A 293 0.78 0.71 20.98
C PHE A 293 0.35 1.36 22.31
N ALA A 294 0.57 0.70 23.44
CA ALA A 294 0.25 1.23 24.77
C ALA A 294 1.39 2.04 25.40
N HIS A 295 2.63 1.83 24.94
CA HIS A 295 3.81 2.59 25.35
C HIS A 295 4.04 3.84 24.50
N ASP A 296 3.69 3.77 23.22
CA ASP A 296 3.88 4.82 22.21
C ASP A 296 2.62 4.94 21.36
N PHE A 297 1.86 6.03 21.57
CA PHE A 297 0.59 6.26 20.89
C PHE A 297 0.74 6.60 19.41
N THR A 298 1.97 6.83 18.92
CA THR A 298 2.22 6.96 17.46
C THR A 298 2.15 5.60 16.75
N VAL A 299 2.29 4.50 17.50
CA VAL A 299 2.22 3.13 16.98
C VAL A 299 0.79 2.62 17.04
N PRO A 300 0.20 2.23 15.90
CA PRO A 300 -1.17 1.73 15.87
C PRO A 300 -1.28 0.32 16.46
N PHE A 301 -2.49 -0.01 16.92
CA PHE A 301 -2.83 -1.33 17.43
C PHE A 301 -2.79 -2.44 16.36
N ASP A 302 -3.00 -2.08 15.10
CA ASP A 302 -3.06 -3.01 13.97
C ASP A 302 -2.23 -2.52 12.77
N ASN A 303 -2.12 -3.40 11.77
CA ASN A 303 -1.41 -3.14 10.51
C ASN A 303 -2.37 -2.88 9.34
N ASN A 304 -3.55 -2.29 9.60
CA ASN A 304 -4.58 -2.09 8.59
C ASN A 304 -4.11 -1.24 7.40
N GLN A 305 -3.14 -0.34 7.61
CA GLN A 305 -2.60 0.50 6.54
C GLN A 305 -1.95 -0.35 5.44
N ALA A 306 -1.07 -1.27 5.80
CA ALA A 306 -0.43 -2.18 4.84
C ALA A 306 -1.44 -3.11 4.17
N GLU A 307 -2.41 -3.64 4.93
CA GLU A 307 -3.46 -4.50 4.38
C GLU A 307 -4.29 -3.78 3.31
N ARG A 308 -4.71 -2.54 3.58
CA ARG A 308 -5.47 -1.72 2.62
C ARG A 308 -4.67 -1.46 1.34
N ASP A 309 -3.39 -1.12 1.48
CA ASP A 309 -2.51 -0.88 0.35
C ASP A 309 -2.28 -2.18 -0.47
N ILE A 310 -2.06 -3.34 0.15
CA ILE A 310 -1.88 -4.62 -0.55
C ILE A 310 -3.16 -5.10 -1.25
N ARG A 311 -4.34 -4.83 -0.67
CA ARG A 311 -5.63 -5.30 -1.20
C ARG A 311 -5.84 -4.92 -2.65
N MET A 312 -5.32 -3.78 -3.09
CA MET A 312 -5.48 -3.27 -4.46
C MET A 312 -4.77 -4.18 -5.48
N THR A 313 -3.64 -4.78 -5.10
CA THR A 313 -2.95 -5.79 -5.91
C THR A 313 -3.77 -7.09 -5.99
N LYS A 314 -4.44 -7.49 -4.90
CA LYS A 314 -5.35 -8.66 -4.92
C LYS A 314 -6.56 -8.43 -5.83
N ILE A 315 -7.12 -7.23 -5.84
CA ILE A 315 -8.21 -6.85 -6.75
C ILE A 315 -7.72 -6.94 -8.20
N GLN A 316 -6.53 -6.42 -8.50
CA GLN A 316 -5.93 -6.53 -9.83
C GLN A 316 -5.79 -7.99 -10.29
N ILE A 317 -5.33 -8.87 -9.41
CA ILE A 317 -5.21 -10.31 -9.71
C ILE A 317 -6.59 -10.94 -9.92
N LYS A 318 -7.57 -10.63 -9.07
CA LYS A 318 -8.93 -11.16 -9.18
C LYS A 318 -9.57 -10.80 -10.52
N ILE A 319 -9.31 -9.60 -11.04
CA ILE A 319 -9.92 -9.12 -12.29
C ILE A 319 -9.11 -9.56 -13.52
N SER A 320 -7.78 -9.47 -13.47
CA SER A 320 -6.92 -9.60 -14.67
C SER A 320 -6.06 -10.87 -14.69
N GLY A 321 -6.05 -11.66 -13.60
CA GLY A 321 -5.26 -12.91 -13.49
C GLY A 321 -3.75 -12.71 -13.27
N GLY A 322 -3.29 -11.46 -13.10
CA GLY A 322 -1.88 -11.10 -12.91
C GLY A 322 -1.26 -10.38 -14.11
N TRP A 323 0.07 -10.35 -14.17
CA TRP A 323 0.81 -9.61 -15.21
C TRP A 323 1.52 -10.57 -16.17
N ARG A 324 1.52 -10.21 -17.47
CA ARG A 324 2.17 -11.00 -18.52
C ARG A 324 3.66 -10.71 -18.68
N THR A 325 4.13 -9.57 -18.19
CA THR A 325 5.54 -9.17 -18.20
C THR A 325 5.95 -8.66 -16.82
N THR A 326 7.23 -8.85 -16.46
CA THR A 326 7.80 -8.27 -15.23
C THR A 326 7.83 -6.74 -15.29
N GLN A 327 8.13 -6.18 -16.47
CA GLN A 327 8.15 -4.74 -16.66
C GLN A 327 6.77 -4.11 -16.45
N GLY A 328 5.72 -4.71 -17.02
CA GLY A 328 4.35 -4.25 -16.81
C GLY A 328 3.90 -4.35 -15.35
N ALA A 329 4.34 -5.37 -14.62
CA ALA A 329 4.09 -5.47 -13.18
C ALA A 329 4.77 -4.33 -12.39
N ARG A 330 6.06 -4.08 -12.65
CA ARG A 330 6.80 -2.97 -12.01
C ARG A 330 6.19 -1.60 -12.33
N ALA A 331 5.82 -1.37 -13.59
CA ALA A 331 5.17 -0.13 -14.02
C ALA A 331 3.83 0.08 -13.32
N TRP A 332 3.00 -0.98 -13.24
CA TRP A 332 1.73 -0.93 -12.54
C TRP A 332 1.91 -0.64 -11.04
N LEU A 333 2.88 -1.29 -10.39
CA LEU A 333 3.18 -1.05 -8.97
C LEU A 333 3.67 0.37 -8.71
N ARG A 334 4.54 0.92 -9.56
CA ARG A 334 4.99 2.32 -9.46
C ARG A 334 3.81 3.30 -9.59
N LEU A 335 2.92 3.08 -10.55
CA LEU A 335 1.72 3.90 -10.71
C LEU A 335 0.77 3.74 -9.52
N ARG A 336 0.64 2.54 -8.97
CA ARG A 336 -0.18 2.28 -7.78
C ARG A 336 0.38 2.98 -6.54
N SER A 337 1.70 2.95 -6.34
CA SER A 337 2.39 3.72 -5.30
C SER A 337 2.12 5.22 -5.44
N TYR A 338 2.22 5.75 -6.66
CA TYR A 338 1.92 7.15 -6.94
C TYR A 338 0.46 7.53 -6.63
N ILE A 339 -0.49 6.74 -7.13
CA ILE A 339 -1.93 6.97 -6.91
C ILE A 339 -2.29 6.87 -5.41
N SER A 340 -1.77 5.86 -4.70
CA SER A 340 -2.03 5.71 -3.27
C SER A 340 -1.45 6.88 -2.47
N THR A 341 -0.18 7.23 -2.73
CA THR A 341 0.50 8.33 -2.05
C THR A 341 -0.16 9.69 -2.32
N ALA A 342 -0.47 10.01 -3.57
CA ALA A 342 -1.16 11.26 -3.91
C ALA A 342 -2.56 11.32 -3.26
N GLY A 343 -3.29 10.21 -3.26
CA GLY A 343 -4.61 10.11 -2.60
C GLY A 343 -4.54 10.33 -1.09
N LYS A 344 -3.51 9.82 -0.42
CA LYS A 344 -3.26 10.06 1.01
C LYS A 344 -3.00 11.53 1.35
N HIS A 345 -2.64 12.35 0.36
CA HIS A 345 -2.49 13.80 0.47
C HIS A 345 -3.69 14.58 -0.08
N GLY A 346 -4.83 13.91 -0.32
CA GLY A 346 -6.05 14.56 -0.82
C GLY A 346 -6.02 14.92 -2.30
N ILE A 347 -5.02 14.45 -3.06
CA ILE A 347 -4.90 14.77 -4.48
C ILE A 347 -5.69 13.74 -5.29
N PRO A 348 -6.65 14.16 -6.14
CA PRO A 348 -7.38 13.25 -7.00
C PRO A 348 -6.44 12.52 -7.96
N ALA A 349 -6.55 11.19 -8.03
CA ALA A 349 -5.66 10.36 -8.85
C ALA A 349 -5.61 10.79 -10.34
N ILE A 350 -6.75 11.23 -10.89
CA ILE A 350 -6.80 11.71 -12.28
C ILE A 350 -5.99 13.00 -12.48
N THR A 351 -6.00 13.89 -11.50
CA THR A 351 -5.19 15.12 -11.49
C THR A 351 -3.71 14.76 -11.40
N ALA A 352 -3.33 13.95 -10.42
CA ALA A 352 -1.95 13.51 -10.24
C ALA A 352 -1.37 12.84 -11.49
N LEU A 353 -2.15 11.97 -12.16
CA LEU A 353 -1.74 11.29 -13.39
C LEU A 353 -1.61 12.25 -14.58
N ARG A 354 -2.52 13.24 -14.69
CA ARG A 354 -2.42 14.28 -15.72
C ARG A 354 -1.14 15.07 -15.55
N ASP A 355 -0.87 15.54 -14.33
CA ASP A 355 0.27 16.40 -14.02
C ASP A 355 1.59 15.64 -14.27
N ALA A 356 1.65 14.36 -13.90
CA ALA A 356 2.78 13.49 -14.23
C ALA A 356 3.00 13.37 -15.75
N LEU A 357 1.94 13.15 -16.52
CA LEU A 357 2.01 13.03 -17.99
C LEU A 357 2.33 14.34 -18.70
N THR A 358 2.12 15.49 -18.06
CA THR A 358 2.53 16.80 -18.57
C THR A 358 3.92 17.23 -18.11
N GLY A 359 4.65 16.36 -17.40
CA GLY A 359 6.03 16.62 -16.97
C GLY A 359 6.14 17.35 -15.63
N SER A 360 5.08 17.39 -14.84
CA SER A 360 5.05 18.01 -13.51
C SER A 360 4.44 17.05 -12.48
N PRO A 361 5.03 15.85 -12.28
CA PRO A 361 4.52 14.91 -11.30
C PRO A 361 4.50 15.56 -9.92
N TRP A 362 3.42 15.35 -9.16
CA TRP A 362 3.39 15.76 -7.77
C TRP A 362 4.41 14.94 -6.97
N LEU A 363 5.06 15.58 -6.00
CA LEU A 363 6.11 14.98 -5.19
C LEU A 363 5.76 15.11 -3.71
N PRO A 364 5.88 14.04 -2.90
CA PRO A 364 5.68 14.14 -1.46
C PRO A 364 6.76 15.04 -0.85
N ALA A 365 6.43 15.76 0.22
CA ALA A 365 7.46 16.47 0.99
C ALA A 365 8.48 15.47 1.53
N LEU A 366 9.74 15.88 1.59
CA LEU A 366 10.73 15.14 2.38
C LEU A 366 10.50 15.52 3.85
N PRO A 367 10.66 14.58 4.79
CA PRO A 367 10.70 14.93 6.20
C PRO A 367 11.82 15.95 6.45
N GLU A 368 11.54 16.93 7.31
CA GLU A 368 12.47 17.99 7.73
C GLU A 368 13.64 17.46 8.57
#